data_AF-X1BHH9-F1
#
_entry.id   AF-X1BHH9-F1
#
_cell.length_a   1.000
_cell.length_b   1.000
_cell.length_c   1.000
_cell.angle_alpha   90.00
_cell.angle_beta   90.00
_cell.angle_gamma   90.00
#
_symmetry.space_group_name_H-M   'P 1'
#
loop_
_entity.id
_entity.type
_entity.pdbx_description
1 polymer ?
#
loop_
_entity_poly.entity_id
_entity_poly.type
_entity_poly.pdbx_seq_one_letter_code
_entity_poly.pdbx_strand_id
1 'polypeptide(L)'
;ELELYQKALRSAGIELKLVTKAIHSDGKMEILFFNGSRLLFRACDMERKLSGYTLDFFGIDEPVDVAEQIFTQLIGRISGTGNLKNKFGLLTTNPGSDLHWLYKYFYLMKLDRYIHIDTTTYDNVLSELYLRYSGL
;
A
#
# COMPACT_ATOMS: atom_id res chain seq x y z
N GLU A 1 17.71 2.42 -1.04
CA GLU A 1 16.85 2.45 0.17
C GLU A 1 16.89 1.15 0.99
N LEU A 2 16.64 -0.04 0.39
CA LEU A 2 16.75 -1.33 1.10
C LEU A 2 18.13 -1.60 1.73
N GLU A 3 19.21 -1.20 1.07
CA GLU A 3 20.58 -1.30 1.62
C GLU A 3 20.78 -0.45 2.87
N LEU A 4 20.09 0.69 2.96
CA LEU A 4 20.12 1.60 4.11
C LEU A 4 19.49 0.92 5.34
N TYR A 5 18.31 0.30 5.16
CA TYR A 5 17.66 -0.48 6.21
C TYR A 5 18.48 -1.71 6.64
N GLN A 6 19.06 -2.43 5.68
CA GLN A 6 19.92 -3.58 5.98
C GLN A 6 21.19 -3.18 6.75
N LYS A 7 21.77 -2.01 6.43
CA LYS A 7 22.91 -1.44 7.16
C LYS A 7 22.53 -1.04 8.58
N ALA A 8 21.37 -0.43 8.78
CA ALA A 8 20.86 -0.08 10.11
C ALA A 8 20.66 -1.33 10.99
N LEU A 9 20.07 -2.40 10.46
CA LEU A 9 19.89 -3.67 11.18
C LEU A 9 21.23 -4.30 11.58
N ARG A 10 22.19 -4.37 10.66
CA ARG A 10 23.54 -4.88 10.96
C ARG A 10 24.23 -4.06 12.05
N SER A 11 24.09 -2.73 11.99
CA SER A 11 24.68 -1.83 12.99
C SER A 11 24.03 -2.00 14.37
N ALA A 12 22.77 -2.44 14.42
CA ALA A 12 22.07 -2.80 15.65
C ALA A 12 22.35 -4.24 16.13
N GLY A 13 23.29 -4.97 15.51
CA GLY A 13 23.61 -6.36 15.85
C GLY A 13 22.54 -7.38 15.42
N ILE A 14 21.60 -6.96 14.57
CA ILE A 14 20.52 -7.82 14.06
C ILE A 14 20.98 -8.40 12.72
N GLU A 15 21.43 -9.66 12.72
CA GLU A 15 21.83 -10.41 11.51
C GLU A 15 20.63 -10.89 10.66
N LEU A 16 19.52 -10.16 10.69
CA LEU A 16 18.36 -10.47 9.88
C LEU A 16 18.59 -9.98 8.44
N LYS A 17 18.62 -10.91 7.49
CA LYS A 17 18.48 -10.58 6.06
C LYS A 17 16.99 -10.32 5.80
N LEU A 18 16.57 -9.08 5.60
CA LEU A 18 15.15 -8.76 5.43
C LEU A 18 14.56 -9.37 4.15
N VAL A 19 15.26 -9.17 3.03
CA VAL A 19 14.84 -9.61 1.69
C VAL A 19 15.67 -10.80 1.27
N THR A 20 15.01 -11.91 0.95
CA THR A 20 15.67 -13.10 0.41
C THR A 20 15.83 -13.02 -1.10
N LYS A 21 14.83 -12.46 -1.79
CA LYS A 21 14.83 -12.33 -3.26
C LYS A 21 14.03 -11.10 -3.69
N ALA A 22 14.54 -10.38 -4.68
CA ALA A 22 13.79 -9.40 -5.46
C ALA A 22 13.72 -9.87 -6.91
N ILE A 23 12.53 -9.83 -7.52
CA ILE A 23 12.29 -10.15 -8.93
C ILE A 23 11.90 -8.84 -9.62
N HIS A 24 12.62 -8.51 -10.68
CA HIS A 24 12.33 -7.38 -11.56
C HIS A 24 12.25 -7.90 -12.99
N SER A 25 11.05 -7.95 -13.55
CA SER A 25 10.82 -8.22 -14.96
C SER A 25 9.66 -7.37 -15.46
N ASP A 26 9.52 -7.22 -16.77
CA ASP A 26 8.43 -6.43 -17.38
C ASP A 26 7.06 -6.87 -16.84
N GLY A 27 6.34 -5.92 -16.24
CA GLY A 27 5.01 -6.15 -15.66
C GLY A 27 4.96 -7.00 -14.39
N LYS A 28 6.11 -7.40 -13.82
CA LYS A 28 6.18 -8.23 -12.62
C LYS A 28 7.36 -7.81 -11.74
N MET A 29 7.04 -7.12 -10.66
CA MET A 29 7.96 -6.87 -9.57
C MET A 29 7.45 -7.56 -8.30
N GLU A 30 8.35 -8.27 -7.61
CA GLU A 30 8.03 -9.01 -6.39
C GLU A 30 9.21 -8.97 -5.41
N ILE A 31 8.91 -8.85 -4.12
CA ILE A 31 9.89 -8.96 -3.03
C ILE A 31 9.48 -10.14 -2.16
N LEU A 32 10.41 -11.08 -1.95
CA LEU A 32 10.27 -12.16 -0.99
C LEU A 32 11.08 -11.80 0.27
N PHE A 33 10.40 -11.81 1.41
CA PHE A 33 11.03 -11.57 2.71
C PHE A 33 11.50 -12.89 3.35
N PHE A 34 12.38 -12.79 4.33
CA PHE A 34 12.94 -13.95 5.03
C PHE A 34 11.91 -14.78 5.79
N ASN A 35 10.84 -14.15 6.27
CA ASN A 35 9.71 -14.84 6.91
C ASN A 35 8.77 -15.53 5.90
N GLY A 36 9.08 -15.53 4.60
CA GLY A 36 8.26 -16.11 3.54
C GLY A 36 7.14 -15.20 3.02
N SER A 37 6.92 -14.02 3.62
CA SER A 37 5.96 -13.04 3.10
C SER A 37 6.38 -12.54 1.72
N ARG A 38 5.40 -12.22 0.87
CA ARG A 38 5.62 -11.73 -0.50
C ARG A 38 4.90 -10.41 -0.71
N LEU A 39 5.63 -9.40 -1.15
CA LEU A 39 5.07 -8.15 -1.65
C LEU A 39 5.06 -8.18 -3.18
N LEU A 40 3.89 -7.96 -3.78
CA LEU A 40 3.68 -7.98 -5.22
C LEU A 40 3.36 -6.56 -5.68
N PHE A 41 4.07 -6.07 -6.69
CA PHE A 41 3.76 -4.81 -7.34
C PHE A 41 3.04 -5.12 -8.65
N ARG A 42 1.81 -4.61 -8.78
CA ARG A 42 0.95 -4.84 -9.95
C ARG A 42 0.26 -3.55 -10.32
N ALA A 43 0.16 -3.28 -11.62
CA ALA A 43 -0.69 -2.23 -12.13
C ALA A 43 -2.16 -2.61 -11.91
N CYS A 44 -2.97 -1.64 -11.47
CA CYS A 44 -4.41 -1.78 -11.23
C CYS A 44 -5.23 -1.36 -12.46
N ASP A 45 -4.71 -1.62 -13.67
CA ASP A 45 -5.31 -1.23 -14.96
C ASP A 45 -6.24 -2.29 -15.55
N MET A 46 -6.07 -3.56 -15.16
CA MET A 46 -6.87 -4.68 -15.68
C MET A 46 -7.13 -5.73 -14.59
N GLU A 47 -8.40 -6.10 -14.42
CA GLU A 47 -8.84 -7.09 -13.43
C GLU A 47 -8.10 -8.42 -13.52
N ARG A 48 -7.85 -8.89 -14.75
CA ARG A 48 -7.16 -10.17 -15.01
C ARG A 48 -5.77 -10.24 -14.37
N LYS A 49 -5.07 -9.11 -14.19
CA LYS A 49 -3.74 -9.07 -13.58
C LYS A 49 -3.76 -9.35 -12.07
N LEU A 50 -4.92 -9.24 -11.45
CA LEU A 50 -5.14 -9.50 -10.03
C LEU A 50 -5.75 -10.88 -9.77
N SER A 51 -6.09 -11.62 -10.83
CA SER A 51 -6.68 -12.95 -10.73
C SER A 51 -5.70 -13.98 -10.13
N GLY A 52 -6.25 -14.94 -9.37
CA GLY A 52 -5.47 -16.02 -8.76
C GLY A 52 -4.73 -15.67 -7.47
N TYR A 53 -4.78 -14.42 -6.99
CA TYR A 53 -4.18 -14.04 -5.71
C TYR A 53 -5.18 -14.10 -4.56
N THR A 54 -4.73 -14.70 -3.45
CA THR A 54 -5.27 -14.53 -2.11
C THR A 54 -4.38 -13.57 -1.36
N LEU A 55 -4.96 -12.55 -0.74
CA LEU A 55 -4.24 -11.44 -0.14
C LEU A 55 -4.49 -11.38 1.37
N ASP A 56 -3.44 -11.08 2.12
CA ASP A 56 -3.56 -10.65 3.52
C ASP A 56 -3.64 -9.12 3.64
N PHE A 57 -3.08 -8.40 2.66
CA PHE A 57 -3.01 -6.95 2.61
C PHE A 57 -2.99 -6.47 1.15
N PHE A 58 -3.56 -5.30 0.89
CA PHE A 58 -3.30 -4.54 -0.34
C PHE A 58 -3.11 -3.05 -0.05
N GLY A 59 -2.30 -2.39 -0.87
CA GLY A 59 -2.16 -0.94 -0.91
C GLY A 59 -2.47 -0.43 -2.32
N ILE A 60 -3.26 0.62 -2.45
CA ILE A 60 -3.46 1.35 -3.71
C ILE A 60 -3.03 2.79 -3.49
N ASP A 61 -2.06 3.21 -4.27
CA ASP A 61 -1.68 4.61 -4.38
C ASP A 61 -2.49 5.28 -5.49
N GLU A 62 -2.92 6.52 -5.27
CA GLU A 62 -3.77 7.28 -6.18
C GLU A 62 -5.02 6.51 -6.67
N PRO A 63 -5.86 5.95 -5.77
CA PRO A 63 -7.04 5.17 -6.13
C PRO A 63 -8.12 5.96 -6.89
N VAL A 64 -7.99 7.28 -7.01
CA VAL A 64 -8.86 8.13 -7.85
C VAL A 64 -8.80 7.74 -9.32
N ASP A 65 -7.69 7.16 -9.78
CA ASP A 65 -7.52 6.68 -11.15
C ASP A 65 -7.85 5.19 -11.31
N VAL A 66 -8.33 4.55 -10.24
CA VAL A 66 -8.65 3.12 -10.21
C VAL A 66 -10.16 2.91 -10.26
N ALA A 67 -10.59 2.02 -11.15
CA ALA A 67 -12.00 1.64 -11.28
C ALA A 67 -12.51 0.93 -10.00
N GLU A 68 -13.73 1.26 -9.57
CA GLU A 68 -14.38 0.70 -8.37
C GLU A 68 -14.43 -0.85 -8.36
N GLN A 69 -14.53 -1.45 -9.54
CA GLN A 69 -14.55 -2.91 -9.71
C GLN A 69 -13.23 -3.56 -9.27
N ILE A 70 -12.09 -2.91 -9.55
CA ILE A 70 -10.77 -3.37 -9.12
C ILE A 70 -10.69 -3.37 -7.59
N PHE A 71 -11.14 -2.28 -6.96
CA PHE A 71 -11.22 -2.18 -5.50
C PHE A 71 -12.10 -3.27 -4.89
N THR A 72 -13.29 -3.49 -5.46
CA THR A 72 -14.23 -4.53 -5.00
C THR A 72 -13.62 -5.93 -5.12
N GLN A 73 -12.88 -6.21 -6.19
CA GLN A 73 -12.15 -7.48 -6.34
C GLN A 73 -11.04 -7.63 -5.30
N LEU A 74 -10.29 -6.58 -5.02
CA LEU A 74 -9.22 -6.61 -4.02
C LEU A 74 -9.78 -6.89 -2.62
N ILE A 75 -10.88 -6.26 -2.23
CA ILE A 75 -11.58 -6.57 -0.97
C ILE A 75 -12.00 -8.05 -0.94
N GLY A 76 -12.60 -8.57 -2.01
CA GLY A 76 -13.00 -9.97 -2.09
C GLY A 76 -11.82 -10.96 -1.98
N ARG A 77 -10.61 -10.51 -2.33
CA ARG A 77 -9.36 -11.30 -2.24
C ARG A 77 -8.70 -11.23 -0.88
N ILE A 78 -9.13 -10.34 0.02
CA ILE A 78 -8.75 -10.35 1.44
C ILE A 78 -9.45 -11.50 2.21
N SER A 79 -9.53 -12.69 1.60
CA SER A 79 -9.91 -13.91 2.31
C SER A 79 -8.77 -14.43 3.19
N GLY A 80 -7.54 -13.94 2.96
CA GLY A 80 -6.34 -14.19 3.74
C GLY A 80 -5.65 -15.48 3.40
N THR A 81 -4.32 -15.45 3.40
CA THR A 81 -3.48 -16.64 3.27
C THR A 81 -3.26 -17.34 4.61
N GLY A 82 -3.75 -16.74 5.71
CA GLY A 82 -3.58 -17.24 7.08
C GLY A 82 -2.29 -16.76 7.77
N ASN A 83 -1.47 -15.92 7.10
CA ASN A 83 -0.19 -15.46 7.64
C ASN A 83 -0.32 -14.16 8.45
N LEU A 84 -1.35 -13.35 8.18
CA LEU A 84 -1.61 -12.11 8.90
C LEU A 84 -2.88 -12.23 9.76
N LYS A 85 -2.75 -11.91 11.06
CA LYS A 85 -3.87 -11.94 12.02
C LYS A 85 -4.98 -10.97 11.63
N ASN A 86 -4.60 -9.75 11.24
CA ASN A 86 -5.51 -8.68 10.85
C ASN A 86 -5.27 -8.32 9.39
N LYS A 87 -6.25 -8.58 8.54
CA LYS A 87 -6.16 -8.33 7.10
C LYS A 87 -6.81 -6.98 6.79
N PHE A 88 -6.19 -6.18 5.93
CA PHE A 88 -6.68 -4.84 5.66
C PHE A 88 -6.25 -4.33 4.28
N GLY A 89 -6.99 -3.37 3.76
CA GLY A 89 -6.60 -2.57 2.60
C GLY A 89 -6.17 -1.18 3.06
N LEU A 90 -5.18 -0.60 2.37
CA LEU A 90 -4.78 0.79 2.54
C LEU A 90 -4.94 1.53 1.22
N LEU A 91 -5.52 2.73 1.27
CA LEU A 91 -5.70 3.61 0.13
C LEU A 91 -5.08 4.96 0.48
N THR A 92 -4.23 5.49 -0.39
CA THR A 92 -3.60 6.81 -0.22
C THR A 92 -4.01 7.71 -1.37
N THR A 93 -4.70 8.81 -1.07
CA THR A 93 -5.24 9.68 -2.11
C THR A 93 -5.30 11.13 -1.64
N ASN A 94 -5.21 12.05 -2.60
CA ASN A 94 -5.62 13.42 -2.39
C ASN A 94 -7.15 13.51 -2.53
N PRO A 95 -7.80 14.49 -1.87
CA PRO A 95 -9.23 14.68 -2.00
C PRO A 95 -9.66 14.79 -3.47
N GLY A 96 -10.57 13.91 -3.88
CA GLY A 96 -11.16 13.88 -5.22
C GLY A 96 -12.55 14.49 -5.25
N SER A 97 -13.27 14.29 -6.35
CA SER A 97 -14.68 14.69 -6.46
C SER A 97 -15.58 13.91 -5.50
N ASP A 98 -16.59 14.58 -4.92
CA ASP A 98 -17.62 13.97 -4.06
C ASP A 98 -18.47 12.91 -4.79
N LEU A 99 -18.45 12.90 -6.13
CA LEU A 99 -19.11 11.89 -6.95
C LEU A 99 -18.28 10.60 -7.10
N HIS A 100 -17.02 10.61 -6.65
CA HIS A 100 -16.13 9.47 -6.78
C HIS A 100 -16.50 8.36 -5.78
N TRP A 101 -16.29 7.10 -6.17
CA TRP A 101 -16.63 5.94 -5.33
C TRP A 101 -15.90 5.99 -3.98
N LEU A 102 -14.67 6.50 -3.93
CA LEU A 102 -13.92 6.71 -2.68
C LEU A 102 -14.71 7.54 -1.67
N TYR A 103 -15.27 8.67 -2.10
CA TYR A 103 -16.04 9.54 -1.20
C TYR A 103 -17.28 8.82 -0.67
N LYS A 104 -17.97 8.09 -1.53
CA LYS A 104 -19.12 7.28 -1.16
C LYS A 104 -18.78 6.23 -0.09
N TYR A 105 -17.73 5.42 -0.31
CA TYR A 105 -17.37 4.33 0.61
C TYR A 105 -16.84 4.84 1.95
N PHE A 106 -15.98 5.87 1.94
CA PHE A 106 -15.20 6.26 3.11
C PHE A 106 -15.81 7.43 3.90
N TYR A 107 -16.63 8.29 3.27
CA TYR A 107 -17.24 9.45 3.94
C TYR A 107 -18.77 9.35 4.06
N LEU A 108 -19.48 8.91 3.01
CA LEU A 108 -20.94 8.91 3.01
C LEU A 108 -21.56 7.66 3.66
N MET A 109 -21.09 6.47 3.28
CA MET A 109 -21.74 5.21 3.70
C MET A 109 -21.49 4.84 5.17
N LYS A 110 -20.54 5.50 5.85
CA LYS A 110 -20.21 5.31 7.29
C LYS A 110 -20.20 3.84 7.72
N LEU A 111 -19.56 3.00 6.92
CA LEU A 111 -19.48 1.57 7.17
C LEU A 111 -18.41 1.29 8.22
N ASP A 112 -18.75 0.61 9.32
CA ASP A 112 -17.86 0.35 10.48
C ASP A 112 -16.50 -0.28 10.15
N ARG A 113 -16.39 -0.94 9.00
CA ARG A 113 -15.16 -1.61 8.54
C ARG A 113 -14.20 -0.71 7.76
N TYR A 114 -14.59 0.54 7.50
CA TYR A 114 -13.78 1.52 6.79
C TYR A 114 -13.47 2.69 7.71
N ILE A 115 -12.21 3.09 7.71
CA ILE A 115 -11.70 4.22 8.47
C ILE A 115 -11.05 5.15 7.46
N HIS A 116 -11.42 6.43 7.49
CA HIS A 116 -10.68 7.49 6.80
C HIS A 116 -9.85 8.26 7.84
N ILE A 117 -8.67 8.69 7.42
CA ILE A 117 -7.79 9.55 8.20
C ILE A 117 -7.45 10.71 7.27
N ASP A 118 -7.88 11.91 7.64
CA ASP A 118 -7.54 13.12 6.92
C ASP A 118 -6.22 13.67 7.47
N THR A 119 -5.31 14.01 6.57
CA THR A 119 -4.01 14.62 6.88
C THR A 119 -3.79 15.82 5.99
N THR A 120 -3.09 16.81 6.51
CA THR A 120 -2.69 18.04 5.83
C THR A 120 -1.16 18.11 5.74
N THR A 121 -0.65 19.04 4.93
CA THR A 121 0.80 19.30 4.86
C THR A 121 1.39 19.67 6.24
N TYR A 122 0.60 20.29 7.12
CA TYR A 122 1.04 20.70 8.45
C TYR A 122 1.27 19.53 9.41
N ASP A 123 0.68 18.37 9.14
CA ASP A 123 0.88 17.15 9.93
C ASP A 123 2.23 16.46 9.61
N ASN A 124 2.87 16.88 8.52
CA ASN A 124 4.20 16.39 8.16
C ASN A 124 5.26 17.07 9.04
N VAL A 125 5.82 16.33 9.99
CA VAL A 125 6.94 16.78 10.86
C VAL A 125 8.20 17.19 10.08
N LEU A 126 8.30 16.80 8.79
CA LEU A 126 9.37 17.20 7.89
C LEU A 126 9.03 18.43 7.04
N SER A 127 7.85 19.03 7.22
CA SER A 127 7.40 20.19 6.43
C SER A 127 8.37 21.38 6.51
N GLU A 128 8.94 21.66 7.68
CA GLU A 128 9.96 22.71 7.85
C GLU A 128 11.22 22.47 7.01
N LEU A 129 11.65 21.21 6.89
CA LEU A 129 12.77 20.84 6.02
C LEU A 129 12.38 21.05 4.56
N TYR A 130 11.16 20.67 4.18
CA TYR A 130 10.67 20.80 2.82
C TYR A 130 10.54 22.26 2.36
N LEU A 131 10.05 23.16 3.23
CA LEU A 131 10.00 24.61 2.97
C LEU A 131 11.40 25.17 2.73
N ARG A 132 12.37 24.82 3.58
CA ARG A 132 13.78 25.21 3.41
C ARG A 132 14.40 24.69 2.11
N TYR A 133 14.09 23.46 1.70
CA TYR A 133 14.60 22.88 0.44
C TYR A 133 13.92 23.46 -0.80
N SER A 134 12.66 23.87 -0.70
CA SER A 134 11.87 24.44 -1.81
C SER A 134 12.04 25.95 -1.99
N GLY A 135 12.78 26.62 -1.10
CA GLY A 135 13.07 28.05 -1.17
C GLY A 135 11.87 28.94 -0.86
N LEU A 136 10.88 28.40 -0.14
CA LEU A 136 9.70 29.10 0.36
C LEU A 136 9.86 29.50 1.83
#